data_AF-A0A7C2NLD4-F1
#
_entry.id   AF-A0A7C2NLD4-F1
#
_cell.length_a   1.000
_cell.length_b   1.000
_cell.length_c   1.000
_cell.angle_alpha   90.00
_cell.angle_beta   90.00
_cell.angle_gamma   90.00
#
_symmetry.space_group_name_H-M   'P 1'
#
loop_
_entity.id
_entity.type
_entity.pdbx_description
1 polymer ?
#
loop_
_entity_poly.entity_id
_entity_poly.type
_entity_poly.pdbx_seq_one_letter_code
_entity_poly.pdbx_strand_id
1 'polypeptide(L)'
;MIKDYLASLLEKDNFWYLLGLLCLLSVLSLFITHDIIITEPQYFTGGNQNSVKLYRQVYFALYFVQPLYCFIKVLIIAGLLNFGLQSIKIKVSFKQLMLVVIVAKLVYWMQDLSKVIWFLFINTSYTMQDVDYFSFLSLQNLISPDISGGYKLIVQFISIPELLFILTLVLGLQVLANESFSRMAKVTLSTYGIAMFLSLLIRSYMLHQVTF
;
A
#
# COMPACT_ATOMS: atom_id res chain seq x y z
N MET A 1 0.56 -9.56 25.41
CA MET A 1 0.40 -8.11 25.13
C MET A 1 0.10 -7.82 23.66
N ILE A 2 1.02 -8.01 22.71
CA ILE A 2 0.75 -7.67 21.27
C ILE A 2 -0.37 -8.53 20.67
N LYS A 3 -0.37 -9.85 20.95
CA LYS A 3 -1.42 -10.76 20.44
C LYS A 3 -2.80 -10.42 20.98
N ASP A 4 -2.90 -10.05 22.25
CA ASP A 4 -4.17 -9.71 22.91
C ASP A 4 -4.77 -8.42 22.32
N TYR A 5 -3.92 -7.42 22.08
CA TYR A 5 -4.32 -6.18 21.41
C TYR A 5 -4.75 -6.43 19.94
N LEU A 6 -4.04 -7.28 19.21
CA LEU A 6 -4.45 -7.68 17.87
C LEU A 6 -5.78 -8.43 17.90
N ALA A 7 -6.00 -9.32 18.87
CA ALA A 7 -7.24 -10.04 19.01
C ALA A 7 -8.43 -9.09 19.23
N SER A 8 -8.28 -8.07 20.10
CA SER A 8 -9.33 -7.06 20.31
C SER A 8 -9.61 -6.24 19.05
N LEU A 9 -8.57 -5.89 18.28
CA LEU A 9 -8.78 -5.20 17.00
C LEU A 9 -9.49 -6.06 15.95
N LEU A 10 -9.29 -7.38 16.01
CA LEU A 10 -9.85 -8.36 15.07
C LEU A 10 -11.28 -8.83 15.43
N GLU A 11 -11.94 -8.15 16.37
CA GLU A 11 -13.35 -8.37 16.66
C GLU A 11 -14.25 -7.91 15.50
N LYS A 12 -15.29 -8.71 15.20
CA LYS A 12 -16.15 -8.49 14.03
C LYS A 12 -16.91 -7.16 14.04
N ASP A 13 -17.10 -6.59 15.22
CA ASP A 13 -17.83 -5.34 15.43
C ASP A 13 -16.98 -4.13 15.03
N ASN A 14 -15.65 -4.27 15.08
CA ASN A 14 -14.70 -3.23 14.66
C ASN A 14 -14.61 -3.08 13.14
N PHE A 15 -15.20 -3.99 12.36
CA PHE A 15 -15.05 -4.04 10.90
C PHE A 15 -15.41 -2.73 10.21
N TRP A 16 -16.60 -2.17 10.50
CA TRP A 16 -17.07 -0.96 9.82
C TRP A 16 -16.27 0.27 10.22
N TYR A 17 -15.88 0.36 11.51
CA TYR A 17 -15.05 1.45 12.01
C TYR A 17 -13.66 1.45 11.37
N LEU A 18 -13.00 0.29 11.33
CA LEU A 18 -11.67 0.18 10.73
C LEU A 18 -11.69 0.35 9.21
N LEU A 19 -12.75 -0.13 8.53
CA LEU A 19 -12.93 0.11 7.10
C LEU A 19 -13.16 1.60 6.81
N GLY A 20 -14.03 2.26 7.60
CA GLY A 20 -14.29 3.69 7.50
C GLY A 20 -13.02 4.51 7.71
N LEU A 21 -12.25 4.18 8.75
CA LEU A 21 -10.94 4.79 9.02
C LEU A 21 -9.99 4.58 7.84
N LEU A 22 -9.83 3.36 7.34
CA LEU A 22 -8.94 3.07 6.22
C LEU A 22 -9.34 3.86 4.96
N CYS A 23 -10.64 3.94 4.66
CA CYS A 23 -11.14 4.73 3.53
C CYS A 23 -10.84 6.21 3.71
N LEU A 24 -11.13 6.78 4.88
CA LEU A 24 -10.84 8.18 5.19
C LEU A 24 -9.36 8.49 5.06
N LEU A 25 -8.49 7.66 5.66
CA LEU A 25 -7.05 7.81 5.56
C LEU A 25 -6.58 7.69 4.11
N SER A 26 -7.16 6.78 3.31
CA SER A 26 -6.78 6.63 1.90
C SER A 26 -7.16 7.82 1.01
N VAL A 27 -8.28 8.50 1.31
CA VAL A 27 -8.68 9.75 0.64
C VAL A 27 -7.78 10.88 1.10
N LEU A 28 -7.51 10.97 2.40
CA LEU A 28 -6.62 11.97 2.98
C LEU A 28 -5.19 11.85 2.43
N SER A 29 -4.65 10.65 2.28
CA SER A 29 -3.35 10.43 1.63
C SER A 29 -3.34 10.91 0.18
N LEU A 30 -4.42 10.66 -0.57
CA LEU A 30 -4.57 11.13 -1.96
C LEU A 30 -4.62 12.67 -1.99
N PHE A 31 -5.41 13.27 -1.10
CA PHE A 31 -5.53 14.71 -0.97
C PHE A 31 -4.18 15.37 -0.63
N ILE A 32 -3.46 14.85 0.37
CA ILE A 32 -2.16 15.43 0.72
C ILE A 32 -1.18 15.32 -0.45
N THR A 33 -1.16 14.18 -1.14
CA THR A 33 -0.23 13.99 -2.26
C THR A 33 -0.54 14.94 -3.42
N HIS A 34 -1.81 15.09 -3.80
CA HIS A 34 -2.16 15.80 -5.03
C HIS A 34 -2.57 17.26 -4.84
N ASP A 35 -3.14 17.62 -3.69
CA ASP A 35 -3.58 18.99 -3.39
C ASP A 35 -2.67 19.74 -2.41
N ILE A 36 -1.69 19.07 -1.79
CA ILE A 36 -0.68 19.77 -0.95
C ILE A 36 0.68 19.69 -1.62
N ILE A 37 1.16 18.49 -1.94
CA ILE A 37 2.50 18.28 -2.52
C ILE A 37 2.50 18.67 -4.02
N ILE A 38 1.61 18.11 -4.84
CA ILE A 38 1.60 18.32 -6.29
C ILE A 38 0.65 19.47 -6.70
N THR A 39 0.90 20.68 -6.20
CA THR A 39 0.01 21.83 -6.46
C THR A 39 0.50 22.79 -7.54
N GLU A 40 1.80 22.84 -7.79
CA GLU A 40 2.38 23.94 -8.55
C GLU A 40 2.36 23.71 -10.08
N PRO A 41 1.97 24.72 -10.89
CA PRO A 41 1.90 24.62 -12.34
C PRO A 41 3.20 24.19 -13.02
N GLN A 42 4.35 24.46 -12.39
CA GLN A 42 5.67 24.09 -12.88
C GLN A 42 5.89 22.58 -13.04
N TYR A 43 5.05 21.77 -12.40
CA TYR A 43 5.08 20.32 -12.53
C TYR A 43 4.31 19.80 -13.74
N PHE A 44 3.58 20.66 -14.44
CA PHE A 44 2.79 20.30 -15.62
C PHE A 44 3.51 20.75 -16.89
N THR A 45 3.40 19.95 -17.95
CA THR A 45 4.04 20.20 -19.26
C THR A 45 3.80 21.64 -19.73
N GLY A 46 4.86 22.44 -19.74
CA GLY A 46 4.87 23.83 -20.23
C GLY A 46 4.14 24.86 -19.34
N GLY A 47 3.82 24.54 -18.09
CA GLY A 47 3.12 25.49 -17.19
C GLY A 47 1.70 25.83 -17.65
N ASN A 48 1.09 25.00 -18.50
CA ASN A 48 -0.21 25.26 -19.09
C ASN A 48 -1.32 25.17 -18.05
N GLN A 49 -2.01 26.28 -17.80
CA GLN A 49 -3.11 26.36 -16.83
C GLN A 49 -4.26 25.38 -17.15
N ASN A 50 -4.50 25.06 -18.42
CA ASN A 50 -5.53 24.09 -18.80
C ASN A 50 -5.17 22.66 -18.34
N SER A 51 -3.87 22.30 -18.36
CA SER A 51 -3.39 21.01 -17.86
C SER A 51 -3.59 20.88 -16.36
N VAL A 52 -3.31 21.95 -15.61
CA VAL A 52 -3.55 22.01 -14.15
C VAL A 52 -5.04 21.85 -13.83
N LYS A 53 -5.91 22.53 -14.59
CA LYS A 53 -7.37 22.45 -14.39
C LYS A 53 -7.90 21.05 -14.68
N LEU A 54 -7.48 20.43 -15.79
CA LEU A 54 -7.84 19.06 -16.14
C LEU A 54 -7.39 18.08 -15.05
N TYR A 55 -6.14 18.22 -14.59
CA TYR A 55 -5.60 17.39 -13.51
C TYR A 55 -6.46 17.47 -12.25
N ARG A 56 -6.78 18.68 -11.78
CA ARG A 56 -7.64 18.85 -10.59
C ARG A 56 -9.03 18.24 -10.77
N GLN A 57 -9.62 18.35 -11.96
CA GLN A 57 -10.92 17.73 -12.23
C GLN A 57 -10.86 16.19 -12.16
N VAL A 58 -9.79 15.59 -12.70
CA VAL A 58 -9.57 14.15 -12.62
C VAL A 58 -9.39 13.71 -11.17
N TYR A 59 -8.53 14.39 -10.40
CA TYR A 59 -8.29 14.02 -8.99
C TYR A 59 -9.50 14.21 -8.10
N PHE A 60 -10.32 15.23 -8.38
CA PHE A 60 -11.60 15.40 -7.71
C PHE A 60 -12.51 14.16 -7.90
N ALA A 61 -12.60 13.63 -9.12
CA ALA A 61 -13.34 12.40 -9.36
C ALA A 61 -12.69 11.19 -8.66
N LEU A 62 -11.36 11.12 -8.63
CA LEU A 62 -10.62 10.06 -7.96
C LEU A 62 -10.86 10.04 -6.44
N TYR A 63 -11.13 11.17 -5.78
CA TYR A 63 -11.49 11.18 -4.36
C TYR A 63 -12.74 10.36 -4.04
N PHE A 64 -13.74 10.35 -4.93
CA PHE A 64 -14.95 9.54 -4.76
C PHE A 64 -14.74 8.07 -5.09
N VAL A 65 -13.83 7.77 -6.02
CA VAL A 65 -13.50 6.40 -6.42
C VAL A 65 -12.53 5.73 -5.44
N GLN A 66 -11.74 6.51 -4.71
CA GLN A 66 -10.68 6.03 -3.83
C GLN A 66 -11.16 5.06 -2.73
N PRO A 67 -12.28 5.29 -2.01
CA PRO A 67 -12.81 4.33 -1.05
C PRO A 67 -13.17 2.98 -1.68
N LEU A 68 -13.79 3.00 -2.86
CA LEU A 68 -14.16 1.80 -3.60
C LEU A 68 -12.91 1.04 -4.04
N TYR A 69 -11.92 1.74 -4.58
CA TYR A 69 -10.63 1.17 -4.95
C TYR A 69 -9.92 0.53 -3.74
N CYS A 70 -9.97 1.20 -2.58
CA CYS A 70 -9.41 0.68 -1.35
C CYS A 70 -10.11 -0.63 -0.91
N PHE A 71 -11.44 -0.66 -0.98
CA PHE A 71 -12.24 -1.84 -0.66
C PHE A 71 -11.97 -3.01 -1.60
N ILE A 72 -11.88 -2.77 -2.91
CA ILE A 72 -11.53 -3.80 -3.91
C ILE A 72 -10.16 -4.42 -3.59
N LYS A 73 -9.15 -3.61 -3.23
CA LYS A 73 -7.84 -4.13 -2.80
C LYS A 73 -7.95 -5.05 -1.58
N VAL A 74 -8.76 -4.68 -0.59
CA VAL A 74 -8.98 -5.52 0.60
C VAL A 74 -9.60 -6.86 0.19
N LEU A 75 -10.60 -6.85 -0.70
CA LEU A 75 -11.25 -8.05 -1.21
C LEU A 75 -10.27 -8.97 -1.93
N ILE A 76 -9.43 -8.43 -2.81
CA ILE A 76 -8.46 -9.22 -3.58
C ILE A 76 -7.47 -9.91 -2.63
N ILE A 77 -6.86 -9.16 -1.70
CA ILE A 77 -5.87 -9.72 -0.77
C ILE A 77 -6.54 -10.74 0.16
N ALA A 78 -7.72 -10.43 0.71
CA ALA A 78 -8.46 -11.38 1.55
C ALA A 78 -8.84 -12.64 0.79
N GLY A 79 -9.19 -12.52 -0.51
CA GLY A 79 -9.46 -13.64 -1.41
C GLY A 79 -8.25 -14.54 -1.60
N LEU A 80 -7.07 -13.96 -1.86
CA LEU A 80 -5.82 -14.70 -1.98
C LEU A 80 -5.47 -15.46 -0.69
N LEU A 81 -5.58 -14.81 0.47
CA LEU A 81 -5.32 -15.45 1.76
C LEU A 81 -6.34 -16.56 2.06
N ASN A 82 -7.61 -16.33 1.75
CA ASN A 82 -8.66 -17.32 1.91
C ASN A 82 -8.37 -18.59 1.09
N PHE A 83 -7.92 -18.43 -0.16
CA PHE A 83 -7.50 -19.56 -0.99
C PHE A 83 -6.35 -20.35 -0.34
N GLY A 84 -5.32 -19.66 0.16
CA GLY A 84 -4.20 -20.31 0.85
C GLY A 84 -4.58 -21.05 2.12
N LEU A 85 -5.47 -20.49 2.93
CA LEU A 85 -5.98 -21.15 4.14
C LEU A 85 -6.81 -22.39 3.82
N GLN A 86 -7.63 -22.34 2.77
CA GLN A 86 -8.39 -23.49 2.32
C GLN A 86 -7.49 -24.63 1.84
N SER A 87 -6.37 -24.33 1.16
CA SER A 87 -5.39 -25.34 0.74
C SER A 87 -4.79 -26.13 1.91
N ILE A 88 -4.69 -25.51 3.10
CA ILE A 88 -4.21 -26.16 4.32
C ILE A 88 -5.33 -26.57 5.29
N LYS A 89 -6.58 -26.57 4.82
CA LYS A 89 -7.81 -26.99 5.54
C LYS A 89 -8.12 -26.17 6.81
N ILE A 90 -7.69 -24.91 6.86
CA ILE A 90 -8.02 -24.00 7.96
C ILE A 90 -9.26 -23.19 7.60
N LYS A 91 -10.24 -23.18 8.51
CA LYS A 91 -11.48 -22.42 8.35
C LYS A 91 -11.40 -21.11 9.13
N VAL A 92 -11.33 -20.00 8.43
CA VAL A 92 -11.47 -18.64 8.98
C VAL A 92 -12.58 -17.93 8.21
N SER A 93 -13.38 -17.12 8.89
CA SER A 93 -14.45 -16.38 8.20
C SER A 93 -13.85 -15.31 7.28
N PHE A 94 -14.41 -15.15 6.09
CA PHE A 94 -13.92 -14.17 5.11
C PHE A 94 -13.92 -12.74 5.66
N LYS A 95 -14.94 -12.38 6.46
CA LYS A 95 -15.02 -11.08 7.14
C LYS A 95 -13.82 -10.84 8.08
N GLN A 96 -13.38 -11.85 8.82
CA GLN A 96 -12.20 -11.73 9.68
C GLN A 96 -10.90 -11.61 8.87
N LEU A 97 -10.80 -12.29 7.72
CA LEU A 97 -9.66 -12.12 6.82
C LEU A 97 -9.59 -10.69 6.26
N MET A 98 -10.73 -10.15 5.83
CA MET A 98 -10.80 -8.75 5.42
C MET A 98 -10.35 -7.81 6.54
N LEU A 99 -10.72 -8.09 7.79
CA LEU A 99 -10.31 -7.28 8.94
C LEU A 99 -8.79 -7.32 9.16
N VAL A 100 -8.16 -8.49 9.05
CA VAL A 100 -6.69 -8.61 9.09
C VAL A 100 -6.04 -7.77 7.99
N VAL A 101 -6.58 -7.82 6.77
CA VAL A 101 -6.07 -7.03 5.65
C VAL A 101 -6.26 -5.53 5.88
N ILE A 102 -7.40 -5.11 6.43
CA ILE A 102 -7.66 -3.71 6.78
C ILE A 102 -6.62 -3.22 7.80
N VAL A 103 -6.42 -3.96 8.89
CA VAL A 103 -5.43 -3.62 9.93
C VAL A 103 -4.02 -3.56 9.34
N ALA A 104 -3.63 -4.54 8.52
CA ALA A 104 -2.33 -4.53 7.86
C ALA A 104 -2.17 -3.31 6.94
N LYS A 105 -3.20 -2.92 6.20
CA LYS A 105 -3.12 -1.76 5.29
C LYS A 105 -2.91 -0.42 6.02
N LEU A 106 -3.29 -0.30 7.28
CA LEU A 106 -3.04 0.92 8.07
C LEU A 106 -1.53 1.21 8.21
N VAL A 107 -0.67 0.20 8.09
CA VAL A 107 0.79 0.36 8.07
C VAL A 107 1.26 1.32 6.97
N TYR A 108 0.64 1.26 5.78
CA TYR A 108 1.03 2.14 4.67
C TYR A 108 0.74 3.61 4.94
N TRP A 109 -0.15 3.93 5.88
CA TRP A 109 -0.41 5.31 6.24
C TRP A 109 0.83 5.97 6.88
N MET A 110 1.69 5.20 7.56
CA MET A 110 2.97 5.70 8.04
C MET A 110 3.89 6.14 6.89
N GLN A 111 3.88 5.40 5.78
CA GLN A 111 4.65 5.77 4.58
C GLN A 111 4.13 7.07 3.97
N ASP A 112 2.81 7.23 3.89
CA ASP A 112 2.19 8.45 3.38
C ASP A 112 2.56 9.65 4.25
N LEU A 113 2.49 9.54 5.59
CA LEU A 113 2.95 10.59 6.49
C LEU A 113 4.42 10.95 6.31
N SER A 114 5.29 9.95 6.19
CA SER A 114 6.72 10.18 5.94
C SER A 114 6.94 10.91 4.63
N LYS A 115 6.13 10.64 3.60
CA LYS A 115 6.18 11.36 2.31
C LYS A 115 5.89 12.85 2.49
N VAL A 116 4.88 13.19 3.30
CA VAL A 116 4.55 14.58 3.63
C VAL A 116 5.72 15.29 4.28
N ILE A 117 6.28 14.68 5.33
CA ILE A 117 7.39 15.28 6.07
C ILE A 117 8.60 15.49 5.15
N TRP A 118 8.88 14.51 4.29
CA TRP A 118 10.02 14.57 3.39
C TRP A 118 9.90 15.70 2.36
N PHE A 119 8.79 15.79 1.64
CA PHE A 119 8.65 16.75 0.54
C PHE A 119 8.27 18.17 0.99
N LEU A 120 7.66 18.32 2.18
CA LEU A 120 7.37 19.65 2.70
C LEU A 120 8.54 20.28 3.47
N PHE A 121 9.41 19.47 4.10
CA PHE A 121 10.44 20.01 5.00
C PHE A 121 11.88 19.64 4.65
N ILE A 122 12.13 18.55 3.92
CA ILE A 122 13.49 18.03 3.72
C ILE A 122 13.95 18.25 2.27
N ASN A 123 13.22 17.72 1.30
CA ASN A 123 13.50 17.92 -0.11
C ASN A 123 12.36 18.70 -0.74
N THR A 124 12.47 20.02 -0.78
CA THR A 124 11.47 20.94 -1.35
C THR A 124 11.61 21.17 -2.85
N SER A 125 12.72 20.70 -3.45
CA SER A 125 12.99 20.80 -4.89
C SER A 125 12.89 19.42 -5.54
N TYR A 126 11.67 18.89 -5.61
CA TYR A 126 11.36 17.57 -6.16
C TYR A 126 10.59 17.68 -7.47
N THR A 127 10.60 16.62 -8.26
CA THR A 127 9.74 16.44 -9.45
C THR A 127 8.51 15.59 -9.11
N MET A 128 7.50 15.57 -9.98
CA MET A 128 6.35 14.64 -9.84
C MET A 128 6.81 13.18 -9.76
N GLN A 129 7.82 12.80 -10.54
CA GLN A 129 8.35 11.44 -10.52
C GLN A 129 8.93 11.09 -9.16
N ASP A 130 9.62 12.03 -8.50
CA ASP A 130 10.18 11.79 -7.16
C ASP A 130 9.08 11.52 -6.14
N VAL A 131 7.95 12.23 -6.23
CA VAL A 131 6.79 12.03 -5.35
C VAL A 131 6.12 10.67 -5.60
N ASP A 132 5.96 10.29 -6.86
CA ASP A 132 5.31 9.02 -7.25
C ASP A 132 6.16 7.80 -6.86
N TYR A 133 7.48 7.88 -7.00
CA TYR A 133 8.42 6.80 -6.68
C TYR A 133 8.96 6.86 -5.25
N PHE A 134 8.49 7.79 -4.42
CA PHE A 134 8.92 7.87 -3.03
C PHE A 134 8.49 6.64 -2.23
N SER A 135 9.48 5.94 -1.68
CA SER A 135 9.30 4.80 -0.79
C SER A 135 10.14 5.01 0.46
N PHE A 136 9.45 5.23 1.59
CA PHE A 136 10.10 5.49 2.87
C PHE A 136 10.89 4.25 3.31
N LEU A 137 12.19 4.44 3.61
CA LEU A 137 13.12 3.38 4.01
C LEU A 137 13.09 2.16 3.06
N SER A 138 12.98 2.41 1.76
CA SER A 138 13.20 1.38 0.75
C SER A 138 14.64 0.87 0.77
N LEU A 139 14.83 -0.36 0.29
CA LEU A 139 16.15 -0.96 0.10
C LEU A 139 17.07 -0.09 -0.79
N GLN A 140 16.51 0.77 -1.66
CA GLN A 140 17.28 1.67 -2.52
C GLN A 140 18.08 2.68 -1.69
N ASN A 141 17.48 3.21 -0.62
CA ASN A 141 18.16 4.17 0.26
C ASN A 141 19.27 3.51 1.10
N LEU A 142 19.27 2.18 1.21
CA LEU A 142 20.23 1.42 2.02
C LEU A 142 21.37 0.80 1.22
N ILE A 143 21.11 0.36 -0.02
CA ILE A 143 22.08 -0.42 -0.81
C ILE A 143 22.89 0.45 -1.75
N SER A 144 22.28 1.40 -2.47
CA SER A 144 22.95 2.44 -3.28
C SER A 144 21.91 3.34 -3.97
N PRO A 145 22.04 4.68 -3.90
CA PRO A 145 21.12 5.60 -4.57
C PRO A 145 21.20 5.52 -6.12
N ASP A 146 22.31 5.05 -6.69
CA ASP A 146 22.62 5.08 -8.13
C ASP A 146 22.17 3.85 -8.94
N ILE A 147 21.25 3.02 -8.42
CA ILE A 147 20.71 1.90 -9.19
C ILE A 147 19.83 2.47 -10.32
N SER A 148 20.34 2.42 -11.55
CA SER A 148 19.62 2.82 -12.77
C SER A 148 18.93 1.62 -13.45
N GLY A 149 17.86 1.88 -14.21
CA GLY A 149 17.13 0.87 -14.98
C GLY A 149 16.03 0.11 -14.21
N GLY A 150 15.50 -0.95 -14.83
CA GLY A 150 14.31 -1.68 -14.33
C GLY A 150 14.45 -2.32 -12.94
N TYR A 151 15.69 -2.57 -12.49
CA TYR A 151 15.97 -3.10 -11.15
C TYR A 151 15.69 -2.08 -10.02
N LYS A 152 15.72 -0.77 -10.31
CA LYS A 152 15.41 0.29 -9.36
C LYS A 152 14.03 0.09 -8.71
N LEU A 153 13.04 -0.30 -9.51
CA LEU A 153 11.67 -0.52 -9.04
C LEU A 153 11.55 -1.71 -8.09
N ILE A 154 12.29 -2.80 -8.36
CA ILE A 154 12.28 -4.00 -7.52
C ILE A 154 12.87 -3.66 -6.15
N VAL A 155 13.97 -2.91 -6.13
CA VAL A 155 14.70 -2.50 -4.92
C VAL A 155 13.91 -1.44 -4.13
N GLN A 156 13.16 -0.56 -4.81
CA GLN A 156 12.27 0.43 -4.15
C GLN A 156 11.05 -0.20 -3.49
N PHE A 157 10.52 -1.29 -4.05
CA PHE A 157 9.31 -1.94 -3.57
C PHE A 157 9.52 -2.78 -2.31
N ILE A 158 10.74 -3.31 -2.11
CA ILE A 158 11.10 -3.91 -0.83
C ILE A 158 11.38 -2.78 0.15
N SER A 159 10.32 -2.36 0.83
CA SER A 159 10.34 -1.29 1.80
C SER A 159 9.95 -1.80 3.19
N ILE A 160 10.33 -1.04 4.22
CA ILE A 160 9.92 -1.36 5.60
C ILE A 160 8.39 -1.41 5.72
N PRO A 161 7.60 -0.48 5.15
CA PRO A 161 6.14 -0.59 5.13
C PRO A 161 5.62 -1.90 4.52
N GLU A 162 6.22 -2.39 3.44
CA GLU A 162 5.82 -3.67 2.83
C GLU A 162 6.13 -4.86 3.75
N LEU A 163 7.32 -4.87 4.36
CA LEU A 163 7.69 -5.93 5.31
C LEU A 163 6.80 -5.92 6.55
N LEU A 164 6.46 -4.74 7.07
CA LEU A 164 5.53 -4.57 8.17
C LEU A 164 4.10 -4.98 7.78
N PHE A 165 3.68 -4.70 6.54
CA PHE A 165 2.40 -5.15 6.00
C PHE A 165 2.33 -6.69 6.00
N ILE A 166 3.33 -7.36 5.41
CA ILE A 166 3.41 -8.83 5.38
C ILE A 166 3.45 -9.39 6.81
N LEU A 167 4.27 -8.82 7.69
CA LEU A 167 4.36 -9.26 9.08
C LEU A 167 3.00 -9.14 9.80
N THR A 168 2.28 -8.04 9.59
CA THR A 168 0.95 -7.81 10.18
C THR A 168 -0.07 -8.81 9.66
N LEU A 169 -0.04 -9.15 8.37
CA LEU A 169 -0.86 -10.24 7.81
C LEU A 169 -0.57 -11.57 8.51
N VAL A 170 0.71 -11.95 8.63
CA VAL A 170 1.11 -13.21 9.26
C VAL A 170 0.63 -13.28 10.71
N LEU A 171 0.85 -12.21 11.48
CA LEU A 171 0.42 -12.12 12.88
C LEU A 171 -1.10 -12.16 13.01
N GLY A 172 -1.84 -11.43 12.17
CA GLY A 172 -3.29 -11.43 12.17
C GLY A 172 -3.87 -12.81 11.84
N LEU A 173 -3.30 -13.49 10.84
CA LEU A 173 -3.67 -14.87 10.52
C LEU A 173 -3.31 -15.83 11.65
N GLN A 174 -2.18 -15.64 12.31
CA GLN A 174 -1.77 -16.45 13.45
C GLN A 174 -2.80 -16.38 14.59
N VAL A 175 -3.26 -15.17 14.90
CA VAL A 175 -4.28 -14.94 15.94
C VAL A 175 -5.61 -15.57 15.54
N LEU A 176 -6.05 -15.42 14.28
CA LEU A 176 -7.32 -15.97 13.82
C LEU A 176 -7.34 -17.49 13.68
N ALA A 177 -6.27 -18.07 13.16
CA ALA A 177 -6.17 -19.51 12.90
C ALA A 177 -5.70 -20.31 14.12
N ASN A 178 -5.17 -19.65 15.15
CA ASN A 178 -4.50 -20.27 16.30
C ASN A 178 -3.42 -21.27 15.89
N GLU A 179 -2.59 -20.89 14.92
CA GLU A 179 -1.54 -21.73 14.34
C GLU A 179 -0.13 -21.19 14.63
N SER A 180 0.90 -21.96 14.26
CA SER A 180 2.28 -21.48 14.36
C SER A 180 2.57 -20.34 13.38
N PHE A 181 3.41 -19.37 13.81
CA PHE A 181 3.84 -18.25 12.97
C PHE A 181 4.45 -18.73 11.64
N SER A 182 5.32 -19.76 11.70
CA SER A 182 5.96 -20.34 10.51
C SER A 182 4.94 -20.85 9.49
N ARG A 183 3.86 -21.50 9.96
CA ARG A 183 2.81 -21.99 9.06
C ARG A 183 2.03 -20.85 8.41
N MET A 184 1.69 -19.80 9.15
CA MET A 184 0.99 -18.62 8.61
C MET A 184 1.88 -17.77 7.70
N ALA A 185 3.17 -17.69 8.00
CA ALA A 185 4.17 -17.06 7.15
C ALA A 185 4.23 -17.76 5.78
N LYS A 186 4.28 -19.10 5.77
CA LYS A 186 4.25 -19.89 4.53
C LYS A 186 3.00 -19.60 3.70
N VAL A 187 1.82 -19.61 4.32
CA VAL A 187 0.55 -19.30 3.62
C VAL A 187 0.57 -17.89 3.03
N THR A 188 0.98 -16.90 3.83
CA THR A 188 0.98 -15.50 3.40
C THR A 188 1.95 -15.28 2.24
N LEU A 189 3.18 -15.80 2.36
CA LEU A 189 4.20 -15.66 1.32
C LEU A 189 3.83 -16.44 0.04
N SER A 190 3.25 -17.65 0.17
CA SER A 190 2.86 -18.46 -0.98
C SER A 190 1.60 -17.96 -1.70
N THR A 191 0.86 -17.02 -1.12
CA THR A 191 -0.35 -16.46 -1.73
C THR A 191 -0.15 -14.98 -2.06
N TYR A 192 -0.18 -14.13 -1.04
CA TYR A 192 0.05 -12.69 -1.18
C TYR A 192 1.45 -12.41 -1.71
N GLY A 193 2.49 -13.06 -1.19
CA GLY A 193 3.87 -12.82 -1.64
C GLY A 193 4.09 -13.10 -3.13
N ILE A 194 3.50 -14.18 -3.66
CA ILE A 194 3.54 -14.48 -5.10
C ILE A 194 2.78 -13.42 -5.90
N ALA A 195 1.57 -13.05 -5.48
CA ALA A 195 0.77 -12.03 -6.17
C ALA A 195 1.48 -10.66 -6.17
N MET A 196 2.10 -10.30 -5.05
CA MET A 196 2.94 -9.12 -4.90
C MET A 196 4.09 -9.18 -5.92
N PHE A 197 4.88 -10.26 -5.93
CA PHE A 197 6.00 -10.40 -6.86
C PHE A 197 5.57 -10.30 -8.33
N LEU A 198 4.46 -10.94 -8.70
CA LEU A 198 3.91 -10.85 -10.06
C LEU A 198 3.51 -9.41 -10.42
N SER A 199 2.90 -8.67 -9.48
CA SER A 199 2.54 -7.27 -9.70
C SER A 199 3.78 -6.38 -9.93
N LEU A 200 4.91 -6.71 -9.29
CA LEU A 200 6.18 -6.01 -9.51
C LEU A 200 6.70 -6.24 -10.93
N LEU A 201 6.67 -7.49 -11.41
CA LEU A 201 7.11 -7.84 -12.75
C LEU A 201 6.26 -7.16 -13.83
N ILE A 202 4.95 -7.11 -13.64
CA ILE A 202 4.05 -6.42 -14.57
C ILE A 202 4.38 -4.92 -14.60
N ARG A 203 4.56 -4.30 -13.44
CA ARG A 203 4.86 -2.86 -13.36
C ARG A 203 6.21 -2.52 -13.97
N SER A 204 7.24 -3.33 -13.70
CA SER A 204 8.58 -3.11 -14.28
C SER A 204 8.56 -3.26 -15.79
N TYR A 205 7.81 -4.23 -16.33
CA TYR A 205 7.63 -4.42 -17.76
C TYR A 205 6.89 -3.24 -18.42
N MET A 206 5.78 -2.80 -17.83
CA MET A 206 4.99 -1.68 -18.37
C MET A 206 5.78 -0.38 -18.43
N LEU A 207 6.63 -0.11 -17.44
CA LEU A 207 7.46 1.10 -17.44
C LEU A 207 8.58 1.06 -18.48
N HIS A 208 9.14 -0.12 -18.77
CA HIS A 208 10.13 -0.27 -19.84
C HIS A 208 9.54 0.02 -21.24
N GLN A 209 8.25 -0.21 -21.44
CA GLN A 209 7.55 0.05 -22.71
C GLN A 209 7.27 1.55 -22.94
N VAL A 210 7.26 2.38 -21.88
CA VAL A 210 6.90 3.81 -21.96
C VAL A 210 8.13 4.72 -22.14
N THR A 211 9.34 4.19 -21.95
CA THR A 211 10.61 4.95 -22.06
C THR A 211 11.28 4.87 -23.44
N PHE A 212 10.52 4.61 -24.52
CA PHE A 212 11.01 4.63 -25.90
C PHE A 212 10.25 5.62 -26.78
#